data_AF-A0A820L766-F1
#
_entry.id   AF-A0A820L766-F1
#
_cell.length_a   1.000
_cell.length_b   1.000
_cell.length_c   1.000
_cell.angle_alpha   90.00
_cell.angle_beta   90.00
_cell.angle_gamma   90.00
#
_symmetry.space_group_name_H-M   'P 1'
#
loop_
_entity.id
_entity.type
_entity.pdbx_description
1 polymer ?
#
loop_
_entity_poly.entity_id
_entity_poly.type
_entity_poly.pdbx_seq_one_letter_code
_entity_poly.pdbx_strand_id
1 'polypeptide(L)'
;PNDNVREAQRTIHNKIRKHYGHEFLPKYFTTLPVFCSDCKKVLWGFNTPGYRCQLCDLVVHEQCIKNVVTCKQLGLSDSPAIPTVSHNFLHEPNFLPLFCDHDGKIIHPLRAWKCSNCEMIVHSKCKKNVAHFCGTRQVAVRMYEEWKEQIYRNPE
;
A
#
# COMPACT_ATOMS: atom_id res chain seq x y z
N PRO A 1 -26.52 -26.61 -19.49
CA PRO A 1 -26.82 -25.73 -18.32
C PRO A 1 -25.72 -25.75 -17.25
N ASN A 2 -24.44 -25.89 -17.65
CA ASN A 2 -23.33 -26.05 -16.71
C ASN A 2 -22.04 -25.35 -17.16
N ASP A 3 -22.15 -24.37 -18.05
CA ASP A 3 -20.99 -23.84 -18.79
C ASP A 3 -20.72 -22.35 -18.48
N ASN A 4 -21.75 -21.58 -18.09
CA ASN A 4 -21.63 -20.12 -17.93
C ASN A 4 -21.00 -19.68 -16.60
N VAL A 5 -21.04 -20.52 -15.55
CA VAL A 5 -20.38 -20.21 -14.26
C VAL A 5 -18.90 -20.60 -14.29
N ARG A 6 -18.53 -21.58 -15.13
CA ARG A 6 -17.14 -22.03 -15.33
C ARG A 6 -16.38 -21.14 -16.32
N GLU A 7 -17.08 -20.41 -17.18
CA GLU A 7 -16.48 -19.45 -18.13
C GLU A 7 -16.06 -18.12 -17.46
N ALA A 8 -16.66 -17.72 -16.34
CA ALA A 8 -16.19 -16.56 -15.55
C ALA A 8 -14.84 -16.82 -14.84
N GLN A 9 -14.36 -18.08 -14.85
CA GLN A 9 -13.04 -18.48 -14.39
C GLN A 9 -11.97 -18.44 -15.51
N ARG A 10 -12.31 -17.95 -16.71
CA ARG A 10 -11.37 -17.81 -17.82
C ARG A 10 -10.77 -16.40 -17.89
N THR A 11 -9.52 -16.33 -17.41
CA THR A 11 -8.43 -15.58 -18.05
C THR A 11 -8.32 -14.08 -17.76
N ILE A 12 -8.05 -13.74 -16.50
CA ILE A 12 -6.80 -12.99 -16.27
C ILE A 12 -6.04 -13.70 -15.16
N HIS A 13 -5.10 -14.57 -15.54
CA HIS A 13 -4.07 -15.05 -14.62
C HIS A 13 -3.11 -13.89 -14.33
N ASN A 14 -3.62 -12.86 -13.63
CA ASN A 14 -2.79 -11.82 -13.10
C ASN A 14 -2.03 -12.43 -11.94
N LYS A 15 -0.79 -12.84 -12.21
CA LYS A 15 0.13 -13.38 -11.21
C LYS A 15 0.16 -12.42 -10.02
N ILE A 16 -0.37 -12.86 -8.87
CA ILE A 16 -0.33 -12.10 -7.62
C ILE A 16 1.13 -11.76 -7.34
N ARG A 17 1.45 -10.47 -7.23
CA ARG A 17 2.79 -10.03 -6.85
C ARG A 17 2.86 -9.90 -5.34
N LYS A 18 3.60 -10.80 -4.70
CA LYS A 18 3.86 -10.77 -3.27
C LYS A 18 5.06 -9.87 -2.98
N HIS A 19 4.93 -8.95 -2.03
CA HIS A 19 6.04 -8.10 -1.58
C HIS A 19 5.81 -7.67 -0.13
N TYR A 20 6.71 -8.05 0.79
CA TYR A 20 6.63 -7.74 2.22
C TYR A 20 5.22 -7.91 2.83
N GLY A 21 4.59 -9.05 2.52
CA GLY A 21 3.25 -9.38 2.98
C GLY A 21 2.10 -8.64 2.29
N HIS A 22 2.37 -7.83 1.27
CA HIS A 22 1.33 -7.38 0.35
C HIS A 22 1.03 -8.45 -0.70
N GLU A 23 -0.24 -8.54 -1.10
CA GLU A 23 -0.69 -9.35 -2.24
C GLU A 23 -1.27 -8.42 -3.32
N PHE A 24 -0.42 -8.00 -4.25
CA PHE A 24 -0.78 -7.03 -5.28
C PHE A 24 -1.43 -7.71 -6.49
N LEU A 25 -2.61 -7.22 -6.84
CA LEU A 25 -3.24 -7.49 -8.14
C LEU A 25 -3.17 -6.23 -9.02
N PRO A 26 -2.88 -6.37 -10.33
CA PRO A 26 -2.91 -5.27 -11.26
C PRO A 26 -4.35 -4.75 -11.43
N LYS A 27 -4.48 -3.43 -11.58
CA LYS A 27 -5.74 -2.71 -11.70
C LYS A 27 -5.57 -1.51 -12.62
N TYR A 28 -6.51 -1.34 -13.55
CA TYR A 28 -6.62 -0.15 -14.38
C TYR A 28 -7.50 0.89 -13.67
N PHE A 29 -6.99 2.11 -13.56
CA PHE A 29 -7.66 3.23 -12.89
C PHE A 29 -8.17 4.21 -13.96
N THR A 30 -9.37 3.97 -14.49
CA THR A 30 -9.89 4.64 -15.69
C THR A 30 -10.85 5.79 -15.40
N THR A 31 -11.57 5.78 -14.27
CA THR A 31 -12.66 6.74 -14.00
C THR A 31 -12.22 7.98 -13.21
N LEU A 32 -11.40 7.78 -12.18
CA LEU A 32 -10.96 8.85 -11.28
C LEU A 32 -9.45 8.76 -11.09
N PRO A 33 -8.75 9.89 -10.93
CA PRO A 33 -7.33 9.87 -10.67
C PRO A 33 -7.07 9.18 -9.33
N VAL A 34 -6.20 8.17 -9.37
CA VAL A 34 -5.67 7.49 -8.19
C VAL A 34 -4.18 7.71 -8.16
N PHE A 35 -3.65 8.13 -7.02
CA PHE A 35 -2.24 8.49 -6.87
C PHE A 35 -1.46 7.36 -6.21
N CYS A 36 -0.26 7.10 -6.73
CA CYS A 36 0.65 6.11 -6.16
C CYS A 36 1.07 6.52 -4.74
N SER A 37 0.92 5.59 -3.79
CA SER A 37 1.31 5.78 -2.38
C SER A 37 2.80 6.10 -2.21
N ASP A 38 3.64 5.61 -3.14
CA ASP A 38 5.09 5.80 -3.12
C ASP A 38 5.51 7.15 -3.73
N CYS A 39 5.34 7.31 -5.04
CA CYS A 39 5.90 8.46 -5.78
C CYS A 39 4.93 9.65 -5.93
N LYS A 40 3.70 9.53 -5.44
CA LYS A 40 2.64 10.56 -5.52
C LYS A 40 2.30 11.01 -6.94
N LYS A 41 2.54 10.16 -7.95
CA LYS A 41 2.12 10.38 -9.35
C LYS A 41 0.87 9.57 -9.67
N VAL A 42 0.10 10.02 -10.66
CA VAL A 42 -1.14 9.36 -11.11
C VAL A 42 -0.86 7.95 -11.63
N LEU A 43 -1.74 7.01 -11.28
CA LEU A 43 -1.82 5.67 -11.88
C LEU A 43 -2.72 5.79 -13.12
N TRP A 44 -2.12 5.74 -14.30
CA TRP A 44 -2.83 5.90 -15.57
C TRP A 44 -3.56 4.61 -15.98
N GLY A 45 -4.74 4.73 -16.59
CA GLY A 45 -5.60 3.60 -16.95
C GLY A 45 -5.44 3.05 -18.36
N PHE A 46 -4.54 3.59 -19.19
CA PHE A 46 -4.55 3.31 -20.63
C PHE A 46 -3.77 2.04 -21.02
N ASN A 47 -2.49 1.92 -20.63
CA ASN A 47 -1.61 0.83 -21.10
C ASN A 47 -0.77 0.15 -20.02
N THR A 48 -0.63 0.76 -18.84
CA THR A 48 0.13 0.19 -17.72
C THR A 48 -0.77 0.11 -16.51
N PRO A 49 -1.05 -1.10 -15.98
CA PRO A 49 -1.84 -1.20 -14.77
C PRO A 49 -1.06 -0.61 -13.58
N GLY A 50 -1.78 0.03 -12.66
CA GLY A 50 -1.28 0.14 -11.30
C GLY A 50 -1.51 -1.17 -10.54
N TYR A 51 -1.02 -1.27 -9.32
CA TYR A 51 -1.17 -2.47 -8.49
C TYR A 51 -1.86 -2.10 -7.18
N ARG A 52 -2.87 -2.88 -6.80
CA ARG A 52 -3.63 -2.72 -5.54
C ARG A 52 -3.45 -3.95 -4.69
N CYS A 53 -3.01 -3.76 -3.44
CA CYS A 53 -2.97 -4.82 -2.45
C CYS A 53 -4.40 -5.27 -2.12
N GLN A 54 -4.70 -6.57 -2.21
CA GLN A 54 -6.02 -7.12 -1.88
C GLN A 54 -6.33 -7.09 -0.38
N LEU A 55 -5.30 -7.03 0.47
CA LEU A 55 -5.46 -7.07 1.92
C LEU A 55 -5.70 -5.69 2.53
N CYS A 56 -4.88 -4.70 2.13
CA CYS A 56 -4.92 -3.39 2.76
C CYS A 56 -5.50 -2.29 1.88
N ASP A 57 -5.62 -2.46 0.56
CA ASP A 57 -5.98 -1.43 -0.45
C ASP A 57 -4.87 -0.46 -0.85
N LEU A 58 -3.63 -0.64 -0.40
CA LEU A 58 -2.51 0.19 -0.84
C LEU A 58 -2.32 0.10 -2.35
N VAL A 59 -2.14 1.26 -3.00
CA VAL A 59 -1.98 1.37 -4.46
C VAL A 59 -0.63 1.96 -4.86
N VAL A 60 0.02 1.34 -5.85
CA VAL A 60 1.34 1.76 -6.35
C VAL A 60 1.52 1.46 -7.83
N HIS A 61 2.48 2.12 -8.48
CA HIS A 61 2.98 1.69 -9.79
C HIS A 61 3.75 0.37 -9.66
N GLU A 62 3.91 -0.36 -10.76
CA GLU A 62 4.73 -1.59 -10.79
C GLU A 62 6.14 -1.38 -10.23
N GLN A 63 6.83 -0.36 -10.74
CA GLN A 63 8.21 -0.03 -10.33
C GLN A 63 8.31 0.47 -8.88
N CYS A 64 7.18 0.90 -8.29
CA CYS A 64 7.10 1.41 -6.93
C CYS A 64 6.83 0.30 -5.91
N ILE A 65 6.45 -0.92 -6.34
CA ILE A 65 6.19 -2.04 -5.42
C ILE A 65 7.37 -2.27 -4.49
N LYS A 66 8.60 -2.27 -5.02
CA LYS A 66 9.85 -2.49 -4.26
C LYS A 66 10.16 -1.46 -3.17
N ASN A 67 9.48 -0.32 -3.18
CA ASN A 67 9.70 0.77 -2.20
C ASN A 67 8.62 0.77 -1.09
N VAL A 68 7.63 -0.11 -1.18
CA VAL A 68 6.59 -0.24 -0.17
C VAL A 68 7.15 -1.03 0.99
N VAL A 69 6.79 -0.66 2.21
CA VAL A 69 7.14 -1.38 3.44
C VAL A 69 6.19 -2.56 3.68
N THR A 70 6.29 -3.21 4.84
CA THR A 70 5.41 -4.33 5.19
C THR A 70 3.92 -3.97 5.19
N CYS A 71 3.10 -4.92 4.73
CA CYS A 71 1.66 -4.88 4.87
C CYS A 71 1.25 -5.06 6.33
N LYS A 72 0.56 -4.06 6.90
CA LYS A 72 0.05 -4.15 8.28
C LYS A 72 -0.87 -5.34 8.51
N GLN A 73 -1.62 -5.77 7.49
CA GLN A 73 -2.62 -6.83 7.62
C GLN A 73 -2.04 -8.24 7.80
N LEU A 74 -0.74 -8.45 7.53
CA LEU A 74 -0.10 -9.76 7.72
C LEU A 74 0.80 -9.85 8.95
N GLY A 75 0.78 -8.87 9.86
CA GLY A 75 1.48 -8.98 11.15
C GLY A 75 3.00 -9.13 11.07
N LEU A 76 3.62 -8.99 9.89
CA LEU A 76 5.09 -8.98 9.73
C LEU A 76 5.74 -7.76 10.41
N SER A 77 4.93 -6.79 10.87
CA SER A 77 5.33 -5.73 11.79
C SER A 77 5.70 -6.24 13.19
N ASP A 78 5.42 -7.50 13.49
CA ASP A 78 5.66 -8.11 14.81
C ASP A 78 6.98 -8.89 14.85
N SER A 79 7.79 -8.81 13.79
CA SER A 79 9.16 -9.33 13.82
C SER A 79 10.00 -8.46 14.77
N PRO A 80 10.60 -9.03 15.84
CA PRO A 80 11.39 -8.28 16.81
C PRO A 80 12.64 -7.61 16.21
N ALA A 81 13.01 -7.97 14.98
CA ALA A 81 14.14 -7.42 14.26
C ALA A 81 13.91 -6.01 13.68
N ILE A 82 12.66 -5.55 13.55
CA ILE A 82 12.36 -4.25 12.91
C ILE A 82 11.58 -3.36 13.88
N PRO A 83 12.22 -2.31 14.44
CA PRO A 83 11.55 -1.35 15.30
C PRO A 83 10.37 -0.70 14.59
N THR A 84 9.17 -0.81 15.18
CA THR A 84 7.98 -0.15 14.67
C THR A 84 7.76 1.18 15.36
N VAL A 85 7.38 2.19 14.57
CA VAL A 85 7.04 3.53 15.06
C VAL A 85 5.65 3.87 14.59
N SER A 86 4.71 3.97 15.54
CA SER A 86 3.31 4.29 15.25
C SER A 86 3.15 5.74 14.77
N HIS A 87 2.19 5.94 13.87
CA HIS A 87 1.77 7.27 13.45
C HIS A 87 0.88 7.92 14.51
N ASN A 88 1.06 9.22 14.72
CA ASN A 88 0.14 10.04 15.52
C ASN A 88 -0.81 10.82 14.59
N PHE A 89 -1.92 10.20 14.21
CA PHE A 89 -2.91 10.81 13.31
C PHE A 89 -3.87 11.71 14.08
N LEU A 90 -3.91 12.98 13.69
CA LEU A 90 -4.88 13.95 14.16
C LEU A 90 -5.86 14.28 13.03
N HIS A 91 -7.09 14.64 13.40
CA HIS A 91 -8.07 15.11 12.43
C HIS A 91 -7.62 16.48 11.93
N GLU A 92 -7.50 16.61 10.60
CA GLU A 92 -6.99 17.81 9.94
C GLU A 92 -8.12 18.38 9.06
N PRO A 93 -8.68 19.57 9.39
CA PRO A 93 -9.71 20.18 8.57
C PRO A 93 -9.09 20.71 7.26
N ASN A 94 -9.18 19.91 6.20
CA ASN A 94 -8.78 20.32 4.85
C ASN A 94 -9.93 21.02 4.11
N PHE A 95 -9.69 22.20 3.53
CA PHE A 95 -10.69 22.93 2.74
C PHE A 95 -10.71 22.53 1.26
N LEU A 96 -9.61 21.97 0.75
CA LEU A 96 -9.49 21.45 -0.61
C LEU A 96 -9.45 19.92 -0.61
N PRO A 97 -9.90 19.26 -1.71
CA PRO A 97 -9.70 17.82 -1.88
C PRO A 97 -8.22 17.46 -1.78
N LEU A 98 -7.93 16.42 -0.98
CA LEU A 98 -6.59 15.84 -0.87
C LEU A 98 -6.60 14.42 -1.43
N PHE A 99 -5.44 13.80 -1.56
CA PHE A 99 -5.32 12.40 -1.92
C PHE A 99 -4.77 11.60 -0.75
N CYS A 100 -5.37 10.43 -0.50
CA CYS A 100 -4.92 9.53 0.54
C CYS A 100 -3.58 8.91 0.18
N ASP A 101 -2.60 9.03 1.07
CA ASP A 101 -1.25 8.49 0.92
C ASP A 101 -1.17 6.97 0.95
N HIS A 102 -2.30 6.29 1.10
CA HIS A 102 -2.39 4.85 1.19
C HIS A 102 -3.18 4.26 0.01
N ASP A 103 -4.48 4.57 -0.13
CA ASP A 103 -5.32 4.01 -1.21
C ASP A 103 -5.36 4.90 -2.47
N GLY A 104 -4.67 6.05 -2.44
CA GLY A 104 -4.50 6.95 -3.57
C GLY A 104 -5.74 7.75 -3.97
N LYS A 105 -6.87 7.55 -3.27
CA LYS A 105 -8.16 8.15 -3.64
C LYS A 105 -8.37 9.50 -2.97
N ILE A 106 -9.31 10.26 -3.51
CA ILE A 106 -9.72 11.55 -2.98
C ILE A 106 -10.19 11.41 -1.53
N ILE A 107 -9.65 12.28 -0.68
CA ILE A 107 -10.18 12.61 0.64
C ILE A 107 -11.02 13.87 0.45
N HIS A 108 -12.33 13.75 0.71
CA HIS A 108 -13.23 14.90 0.67
C HIS A 108 -12.84 15.95 1.74
N PRO A 109 -13.21 17.22 1.54
CA PRO A 109 -12.98 18.28 2.52
C PRO A 109 -13.42 17.88 3.93
N LEU A 110 -12.64 18.32 4.92
CA LEU A 110 -12.83 18.09 6.36
C LEU A 110 -12.79 16.63 6.79
N ARG A 111 -12.33 15.71 5.94
CA ARG A 111 -12.26 14.26 6.24
C ARG A 111 -10.84 13.71 6.31
N ALA A 112 -9.83 14.57 6.24
CA ALA A 112 -8.43 14.18 6.31
C ALA A 112 -7.97 13.86 7.74
N TRP A 113 -7.05 12.90 7.83
CA TRP A 113 -6.29 12.60 9.04
C TRP A 113 -4.81 12.71 8.69
N LYS A 114 -4.11 13.64 9.33
CA LYS A 114 -2.70 13.93 9.07
C LYS A 114 -1.86 13.46 10.25
N CYS A 115 -0.74 12.78 9.96
CA CYS A 115 0.23 12.42 10.98
C CYS A 115 1.02 13.67 11.39
N SER A 116 1.08 13.99 12.69
CA SER A 116 1.81 15.16 13.19
C SER A 116 3.33 15.07 12.99
N ASN A 117 3.87 13.86 12.83
CA ASN A 117 5.32 13.63 12.80
C ASN A 117 5.90 13.49 11.39
N CYS A 118 5.15 12.90 10.46
CA CYS A 118 5.65 12.60 9.11
C CYS A 118 4.72 13.11 8.01
N GLU A 119 3.74 13.93 8.37
CA GLU A 119 2.80 14.61 7.47
C GLU A 119 1.91 13.72 6.59
N MET A 120 1.97 12.40 6.76
CA MET A 120 1.14 11.46 6.01
C MET A 120 -0.35 11.78 6.17
N ILE A 121 -1.08 11.87 5.06
CA ILE A 121 -2.51 12.19 5.04
C ILE A 121 -3.30 10.98 4.54
N VAL A 122 -4.29 10.54 5.32
CA VAL A 122 -5.10 9.36 5.00
C VAL A 122 -6.58 9.58 5.28
N HIS A 123 -7.43 8.71 4.71
CA HIS A 123 -8.82 8.59 5.18
C HIS A 123 -8.85 8.03 6.61
N SER A 124 -9.94 8.30 7.34
CA SER A 124 -10.19 7.71 8.66
C SER A 124 -10.05 6.17 8.66
N LYS A 125 -10.62 5.50 7.63
CA LYS A 125 -10.54 4.04 7.47
C LYS A 125 -9.13 3.51 7.19
N CYS A 126 -8.25 4.34 6.62
CA CYS A 126 -6.91 3.94 6.21
C CYS A 126 -5.90 4.04 7.35
N LYS A 127 -6.20 4.78 8.43
CA LYS A 127 -5.36 4.87 9.65
C LYS A 127 -4.96 3.50 10.21
N LYS A 128 -5.88 2.54 10.17
CA LYS A 128 -5.64 1.18 10.66
C LYS A 128 -4.91 0.27 9.66
N ASN A 129 -4.76 0.68 8.40
CA ASN A 129 -4.15 -0.13 7.33
C ASN A 129 -2.73 0.32 6.96
N VAL A 130 -2.32 1.52 7.37
CA VAL A 130 -0.93 1.99 7.20
C VAL A 130 0.01 1.29 8.17
N ALA A 131 1.22 0.97 7.68
CA ALA A 131 2.26 0.31 8.45
C ALA A 131 2.81 1.21 9.57
N HIS A 132 3.36 0.61 10.62
CA HIS A 132 3.94 1.31 11.77
C HIS A 132 5.42 1.69 11.52
N PHE A 133 5.66 2.56 10.54
CA PHE A 133 7.01 3.07 10.20
C PHE A 133 7.02 4.60 10.05
N CYS A 134 6.41 5.29 11.00
CA CYS A 134 6.31 6.74 10.99
C CYS A 134 7.69 7.40 10.96
N GLY A 135 7.96 8.25 9.97
CA GLY A 135 9.23 8.96 9.80
C GLY A 135 10.43 8.07 9.42
N THR A 136 10.27 6.74 9.43
CA THR A 136 11.38 5.77 9.28
C THR A 136 11.23 4.85 8.08
N ARG A 137 10.31 5.16 7.15
CA ARG A 137 10.00 4.29 5.99
C ARG A 137 11.23 3.77 5.24
N GLN A 138 12.19 4.63 4.92
CA GLN A 138 13.40 4.22 4.19
C GLN A 138 14.33 3.35 5.03
N VAL A 139 14.39 3.60 6.34
CA VAL A 139 15.16 2.78 7.28
C VAL A 139 14.53 1.39 7.39
N ALA A 140 13.21 1.31 7.50
CA ALA A 140 12.48 0.05 7.57
C ALA A 140 12.70 -0.86 6.34
N VAL A 141 12.73 -0.29 5.13
CA VAL A 141 13.04 -1.05 3.90
C VAL A 141 14.46 -1.63 3.97
N ARG A 142 15.46 -0.83 4.38
CA ARG A 142 16.85 -1.31 4.50
C ARG A 142 16.98 -2.42 5.54
N MET A 143 16.42 -2.21 6.73
CA MET A 143 16.45 -3.21 7.80
C MET A 143 15.78 -4.52 7.40
N TYR A 144 14.68 -4.47 6.64
CA TYR A 144 14.05 -5.68 6.13
C TYR A 144 14.92 -6.43 5.13
N GLU A 145 15.56 -5.73 4.17
CA GLU A 145 16.46 -6.39 3.21
C GLU A 145 17.66 -7.01 3.93
N GLU A 146 18.24 -6.33 4.92
CA GLU A 146 19.30 -6.89 5.76
C GLU A 146 18.85 -8.14 6.53
N TRP A 147 17.67 -8.10 7.17
CA TRP A 147 17.10 -9.23 7.89
C TRP A 147 16.82 -10.42 6.96
N LYS A 148 16.25 -10.16 5.78
CA LYS A 148 15.96 -11.19 4.77
C LYS A 148 17.25 -11.87 4.27
N GLU A 149 18.30 -11.10 4.03
CA GLU A 149 19.62 -11.60 3.65
C GLU A 149 20.24 -12.49 4.73
N GLN A 150 20.00 -12.20 6.02
CA GLN A 150 20.47 -13.03 7.13
C GLN A 150 19.74 -14.38 7.17
N ILE A 151 18.42 -14.39 7.03
CA ILE A 151 17.62 -15.63 6.97
C ILE A 151 18.01 -16.48 5.77
N TYR A 152 18.23 -15.86 4.61
CA TYR A 152 18.64 -16.60 3.42
C TYR A 152 20.04 -17.21 3.56
N ARG A 153 20.96 -16.53 4.26
CA ARG A 153 22.31 -17.04 4.54
C ARG A 153 22.34 -18.15 5.59
N ASN A 154 21.38 -18.17 6.51
CA ASN A 154 21.31 -19.18 7.56
C ASN A 154 19.88 -19.73 7.68
N PRO A 155 19.44 -20.53 6.69
CA PRO A 155 18.18 -21.25 6.77
C PRO A 155 18.40 -22.43 7.71
N GLU A 156 18.08 -22.27 9.00
CA GLU A 156 17.97 -23.44 9.90
C GLU A 156 16.92 -24.43 9.37
#